data_AF-A0A844EM52-F1
#
_entry.id   AF-A0A844EM52-F1
#
_cell.length_a   1.000
_cell.length_b   1.000
_cell.length_c   1.000
_cell.angle_alpha   90.00
_cell.angle_beta   90.00
_cell.angle_gamma   90.00
#
_symmetry.space_group_name_H-M   'P 1'
#
loop_
_entity.id
_entity.type
_entity.pdbx_description
1 polymer ?
#
loop_
_entity_poly.entity_id
_entity_poly.type
_entity_poly.pdbx_seq_one_letter_code
_entity_poly.pdbx_strand_id
1 'polypeptide(L)'
;MSSNDETKRNANAKAREKNAQVHQDRDHAAKIVHSQFDNIGLTKRNADYMFKFNQALGSTKLSADKKNEAVQTMVQELLEGQKSGKTARNMWGTVDQKVENTVHPPARPADPKRDYWKNAGYNAILFLTIFFLMYGIIYFLPTKGGAQPMMGITGIFISAAVAGLGIPIVTMMFAPNIQ
;
A
#
# COMPACT_ATOMS: atom_id res chain seq x y z
N MET A 1 33.38 11.89 57.06
CA MET A 1 32.27 11.16 56.40
C MET A 1 31.28 12.04 55.62
N SER A 2 31.37 13.38 55.64
CA SER A 2 30.26 14.26 55.17
C SER A 2 30.22 14.56 53.67
N SER A 3 31.34 14.50 52.95
CA SER A 3 31.43 15.02 51.58
C SER A 3 30.81 14.10 50.51
N ASN A 4 30.76 12.79 50.75
CA ASN A 4 30.25 11.82 49.77
C ASN A 4 28.72 11.77 49.67
N ASP A 5 27.99 12.15 50.72
CA ASP A 5 26.52 12.14 50.72
C ASP A 5 25.93 13.38 50.04
N GLU A 6 26.58 14.54 50.14
CA GLU A 6 26.17 15.76 49.44
C GLU A 6 26.33 15.62 47.92
N THR A 7 27.44 15.02 47.45
CA THR A 7 27.65 14.78 46.02
C THR A 7 26.61 13.83 45.43
N LYS A 8 26.25 12.77 46.16
CA LYS A 8 25.21 11.82 45.75
C LYS A 8 23.81 12.44 45.73
N ARG A 9 23.47 13.28 46.71
CA ARG A 9 22.19 14.03 46.74
C ARG A 9 22.08 15.01 45.58
N ASN A 10 23.14 15.76 45.28
CA ASN A 10 23.15 16.73 44.19
C ASN A 10 23.05 16.05 42.80
N ALA A 11 23.76 14.92 42.61
CA ALA A 11 23.64 14.13 41.39
C ALA A 11 22.22 13.59 41.16
N ASN A 12 21.53 13.17 42.21
CA ASN A 12 20.16 12.65 42.14
C ASN A 12 19.12 13.78 41.89
N ALA A 13 19.32 14.96 42.49
CA ALA A 13 18.52 16.14 42.21
C ALA A 13 18.64 16.58 40.74
N LYS A 14 19.87 16.67 40.21
CA LYS A 14 20.13 17.00 38.81
C LYS A 14 19.58 15.96 37.83
N ALA A 15 19.58 14.68 38.20
CA ALA A 15 18.96 13.62 37.42
C ALA A 15 17.42 13.73 37.41
N ARG A 16 16.81 14.06 38.56
CA ARG A 16 15.37 14.34 38.66
C ARG A 16 14.94 15.56 37.83
N GLU A 17 15.71 16.63 37.85
CA GLU A 17 15.45 17.83 37.03
C GLU A 17 15.51 17.52 35.53
N LYS A 18 16.55 16.80 35.08
CA LYS A 18 16.67 16.36 33.68
C LYS A 18 15.51 15.47 33.26
N ASN A 19 15.10 14.53 34.10
CA ASN A 19 13.97 13.65 33.80
C ASN A 19 12.64 14.42 33.77
N ALA A 20 12.42 15.35 34.69
CA ALA A 20 11.22 16.19 34.73
C ALA A 20 11.09 17.08 33.47
N GLN A 21 12.22 17.61 32.99
CA GLN A 21 12.27 18.40 31.77
C GLN A 21 11.90 17.57 30.52
N VAL A 22 12.42 16.34 30.42
CA VAL A 22 12.07 15.40 29.33
C VAL A 22 10.58 15.03 29.34
N HIS A 23 9.97 14.90 30.53
CA HIS A 23 8.52 14.68 30.65
C HIS A 23 7.72 15.90 30.16
N GLN A 24 8.10 17.12 30.56
CA GLN A 24 7.44 18.34 30.10
C GLN A 24 7.52 18.52 28.58
N ASP A 25 8.68 18.27 27.97
CA ASP A 25 8.88 18.41 26.53
C ASP A 25 8.00 17.43 25.74
N ARG A 26 7.91 16.18 26.20
CA ARG A 26 7.04 15.16 25.59
C ARG A 26 5.56 15.51 25.72
N ASP A 27 5.15 15.98 26.89
CA ASP A 27 3.76 16.35 27.15
C ASP A 27 3.35 17.58 26.32
N HIS A 28 4.23 18.56 26.18
CA HIS A 28 4.02 19.71 25.29
C HIS A 28 3.91 19.29 23.82
N ALA A 29 4.83 18.45 23.33
CA ALA A 29 4.79 17.95 21.96
C ALA A 29 3.51 17.15 21.68
N ALA A 30 3.11 16.27 22.59
CA ALA A 30 1.85 15.53 22.49
C ALA A 30 0.63 16.47 22.46
N LYS A 31 0.62 17.51 23.29
CA LYS A 31 -0.47 18.49 23.35
C LYS A 31 -0.57 19.33 22.06
N ILE A 32 0.55 19.74 21.48
CA ILE A 32 0.59 20.47 20.20
C ILE A 32 0.03 19.58 19.08
N VAL A 33 0.50 18.34 18.99
CA VAL A 33 0.06 17.36 17.98
C VAL A 33 -1.41 16.97 18.18
N HIS A 34 -1.94 17.00 19.39
CA HIS A 34 -3.37 16.79 19.63
C HIS A 34 -4.21 18.00 19.19
N SER A 35 -3.78 19.20 19.58
CA SER A 35 -4.45 20.46 19.23
C SER A 35 -4.52 20.71 17.72
N GLN A 36 -3.61 20.11 16.95
CA GLN A 36 -3.67 20.19 15.49
C GLN A 36 -4.95 19.57 14.93
N PHE A 37 -5.52 18.53 15.56
CA PHE A 37 -6.72 17.85 15.08
C PHE A 37 -8.00 18.39 15.71
N ASP A 38 -7.91 18.96 16.91
CA ASP A 38 -9.05 19.57 17.62
C ASP A 38 -9.59 20.81 16.89
N ASN A 39 -8.70 21.60 16.27
CA ASN A 39 -9.06 22.85 15.60
C ASN A 39 -9.58 22.68 14.17
N ILE A 40 -9.55 21.46 13.60
CA ILE A 40 -9.95 21.21 12.20
C ILE A 40 -11.43 20.79 12.10
N GLY A 41 -12.18 20.83 13.21
CA GLY A 41 -13.61 20.49 13.22
C GLY A 41 -13.91 18.99 13.24
N LEU A 42 -12.94 18.16 13.62
CA LEU A 42 -13.18 16.74 13.89
C LEU A 42 -13.88 16.57 15.25
N THR A 43 -14.77 15.58 15.36
CA THR A 43 -15.27 15.18 16.68
C THR A 43 -14.13 14.69 17.57
N LYS A 44 -14.25 14.85 18.90
CA LYS A 44 -13.22 14.42 19.87
C LYS A 44 -12.74 12.99 19.65
N ARG A 45 -13.66 12.04 19.40
CA ARG A 45 -13.33 10.63 19.13
C ARG A 45 -12.51 10.44 17.85
N ASN A 46 -12.79 11.24 16.82
CA ASN A 46 -12.06 11.18 15.56
C ASN A 46 -10.69 11.88 15.68
N ALA A 47 -10.59 12.99 16.41
CA ALA A 47 -9.34 13.67 16.72
C ALA A 47 -8.39 12.77 17.54
N ASP A 48 -8.92 12.10 18.58
CA ASP A 48 -8.18 11.10 19.37
C ASP A 48 -7.59 9.98 18.49
N TYR A 49 -8.36 9.52 17.50
CA TYR A 49 -7.92 8.50 16.55
C TYR A 49 -6.79 9.04 15.66
N MET A 50 -6.97 10.22 15.07
CA MET A 50 -5.98 10.84 14.19
C MET A 50 -4.66 11.14 14.91
N PHE A 51 -4.73 11.54 16.17
CA PHE A 51 -3.56 11.72 17.02
C PHE A 51 -2.74 10.42 17.14
N LYS A 52 -3.40 9.32 17.52
CA LYS A 52 -2.75 8.00 17.67
C LYS A 52 -2.23 7.48 16.33
N PHE A 53 -2.98 7.70 15.25
CA PHE A 53 -2.57 7.32 13.90
C PHE A 53 -1.32 8.07 13.44
N ASN A 54 -1.28 9.40 13.62
CA ASN A 54 -0.10 10.20 13.27
C ASN A 54 1.13 9.81 14.08
N GLN A 55 0.95 9.54 15.38
CA GLN A 55 2.03 9.05 16.24
C GLN A 55 2.55 7.68 15.79
N ALA A 56 1.65 6.76 15.45
CA ALA A 56 2.01 5.42 15.00
C ALA A 56 2.71 5.46 13.63
N LEU A 57 2.24 6.29 12.69
CA LEU A 57 2.92 6.55 11.41
C LEU A 57 4.32 7.12 11.60
N GLY A 58 4.53 7.96 12.62
CA GLY A 58 5.85 8.50 12.98
C GLY A 58 6.90 7.39 13.13
N SER A 59 6.50 6.24 13.68
CA SER A 59 7.35 5.07 13.93
C SER A 59 7.60 4.19 12.69
N THR A 60 6.97 4.49 11.56
CA THR A 60 7.11 3.71 10.31
C THR A 60 8.22 4.27 9.40
N LYS A 61 8.70 3.44 8.46
CA LYS A 61 9.71 3.80 7.45
C LYS A 61 9.17 4.61 6.25
N LEU A 62 7.91 5.05 6.29
CA LEU A 62 7.32 5.86 5.21
C LEU A 62 8.04 7.21 5.07
N SER A 63 8.09 7.75 3.85
CA SER A 63 8.53 9.13 3.60
C SER A 63 7.61 10.12 4.34
N ALA A 64 8.16 11.27 4.74
CA ALA A 64 7.39 12.35 5.35
C ALA A 64 6.20 12.78 4.48
N ASP A 65 6.38 12.86 3.16
CA ASP A 65 5.32 13.24 2.22
C ASP A 65 4.16 12.24 2.25
N LYS A 66 4.46 10.94 2.25
CA LYS A 66 3.43 9.88 2.30
C LYS A 66 2.69 9.86 3.63
N LYS A 67 3.38 10.17 4.73
CA LYS A 67 2.74 10.29 6.05
C LYS A 67 1.77 11.47 6.06
N ASN A 68 2.20 12.62 5.55
CA ASN A 68 1.37 13.83 5.47
C ASN A 68 0.15 13.62 4.56
N GLU A 69 0.35 13.03 3.38
CA GLU A 69 -0.73 12.68 2.46
C GLU A 69 -1.75 11.76 3.13
N ALA A 70 -1.30 10.67 3.77
CA ALA A 70 -2.19 9.74 4.47
C ALA A 70 -3.00 10.41 5.58
N VAL A 71 -2.38 11.28 6.38
CA VAL A 71 -3.05 12.04 7.44
C VAL A 71 -4.06 13.01 6.83
N GLN A 72 -3.69 13.76 5.80
CA GLN A 72 -4.57 14.75 5.17
C GLN A 72 -5.79 14.10 4.51
N THR A 73 -5.60 13.01 3.77
CA THR A 73 -6.70 12.24 3.17
C THR A 73 -7.67 11.76 4.24
N MET A 74 -7.17 11.21 5.35
CA MET A 74 -8.02 10.73 6.44
C MET A 74 -8.78 11.85 7.15
N VAL A 75 -8.16 13.03 7.33
CA VAL A 75 -8.88 14.19 7.87
C VAL A 75 -10.07 14.55 6.98
N GLN A 76 -9.88 14.60 5.65
CA GLN A 76 -10.97 14.93 4.72
C GLN A 76 -12.09 13.88 4.76
N GLU A 77 -11.74 12.59 4.69
CA GLU A 77 -12.71 11.50 4.77
C GLU A 77 -13.49 11.51 6.10
N LEU A 78 -12.86 11.89 7.21
CA LEU A 78 -13.53 12.03 8.50
C LEU A 78 -14.46 13.23 8.56
N LEU A 79 -14.05 14.37 8.00
CA LEU A 79 -14.90 15.56 7.96
C LEU A 79 -16.19 15.32 7.18
N GLU A 80 -16.12 14.50 6.13
CA GLU A 80 -17.30 14.05 5.38
C GLU A 80 -18.08 12.97 6.11
N GLY A 81 -17.39 11.92 6.57
CA GLY A 81 -18.00 10.77 7.23
C GLY A 81 -18.75 11.13 8.52
N GLN A 82 -18.21 12.05 9.32
CA GLN A 82 -18.81 12.45 10.58
C GLN A 82 -20.15 13.19 10.41
N LYS A 83 -20.42 13.80 9.24
CA LYS A 83 -21.73 14.38 8.93
C LYS A 83 -22.84 13.32 8.93
N SER A 84 -22.48 12.07 8.64
CA SER A 84 -23.35 10.89 8.70
C SER A 84 -23.20 10.07 9.98
N GLY A 85 -22.52 10.60 11.01
CA GLY A 85 -22.28 9.90 12.29
C GLY A 85 -21.22 8.81 12.24
N LYS A 86 -20.45 8.69 11.14
CA LYS A 86 -19.35 7.71 11.05
C LYS A 86 -18.17 8.17 11.91
N THR A 87 -17.58 7.22 12.62
CA THR A 87 -16.35 7.43 13.38
C THR A 87 -15.18 6.77 12.66
N ALA A 88 -13.95 7.24 12.91
CA ALA A 88 -12.73 6.64 12.36
C ALA A 88 -12.67 5.13 12.62
N ARG A 89 -13.09 4.69 13.82
CA ARG A 89 -13.12 3.27 14.19
C ARG A 89 -14.11 2.46 13.37
N ASN A 90 -15.27 3.02 13.03
CA ASN A 90 -16.26 2.35 12.19
C ASN A 90 -15.78 2.27 10.72
N MET A 91 -15.00 3.25 10.27
CA MET A 91 -14.51 3.31 8.88
C MET A 91 -13.28 2.43 8.66
N TRP A 92 -12.39 2.31 9.65
CA TRP A 92 -11.07 1.68 9.44
C TRP A 92 -10.65 0.69 10.53
N GLY A 93 -11.46 0.48 11.56
CA GLY A 93 -11.12 -0.41 12.65
C GLY A 93 -10.15 0.23 13.65
N THR A 94 -9.13 -0.53 14.07
CA THR A 94 -8.13 -0.04 15.03
C THR A 94 -7.04 0.78 14.34
N VAL A 95 -6.36 1.63 15.11
CA VAL A 95 -5.25 2.44 14.60
C VAL A 95 -4.15 1.55 14.03
N ASP A 96 -3.79 0.46 14.71
CA ASP A 96 -2.74 -0.47 14.27
C ASP A 96 -3.11 -1.13 12.94
N GLN A 97 -4.37 -1.57 12.78
CA GLN A 97 -4.87 -2.11 11.51
C GLN A 97 -4.78 -1.08 10.38
N LYS A 98 -5.13 0.19 10.67
CA LYS A 98 -5.05 1.24 9.64
C LYS A 98 -3.61 1.57 9.29
N VAL A 99 -2.69 1.61 10.27
CA VAL A 99 -1.26 1.82 10.03
C VAL A 99 -0.69 0.69 9.20
N GLU A 100 -0.98 -0.56 9.55
CA GLU A 100 -0.56 -1.73 8.79
C GLU A 100 -1.07 -1.63 7.35
N ASN A 101 -2.35 -1.31 7.15
CA ASN A 101 -2.92 -1.12 5.81
C ASN A 101 -2.34 0.09 5.06
N THR A 102 -1.79 1.08 5.74
CA THR A 102 -1.12 2.23 5.12
C THR A 102 0.33 1.91 4.74
N VAL A 103 1.04 1.15 5.57
CA VAL A 103 2.44 0.75 5.34
C VAL A 103 2.53 -0.41 4.34
N HIS A 104 1.67 -1.41 4.52
CA HIS A 104 1.51 -2.59 3.69
C HIS A 104 0.08 -2.59 3.12
N PRO A 105 -0.19 -1.76 2.10
CA PRO A 105 -1.49 -1.81 1.45
C PRO A 105 -1.75 -3.23 0.98
N PRO A 106 -2.93 -3.82 1.31
CA PRO A 106 -3.25 -5.17 0.87
C PRO A 106 -3.13 -5.22 -0.66
N ALA A 107 -2.68 -6.37 -1.16
CA ALA A 107 -2.62 -6.59 -2.60
C ALA A 107 -3.98 -6.22 -3.19
N ARG A 108 -3.98 -5.28 -4.15
CA ARG A 108 -5.22 -4.84 -4.78
C ARG A 108 -5.92 -6.08 -5.32
N PRO A 109 -7.24 -6.24 -5.08
CA PRO A 109 -7.94 -7.37 -5.65
C PRO A 109 -7.72 -7.36 -7.16
N ALA A 110 -7.50 -8.56 -7.71
CA ALA A 110 -7.38 -8.74 -9.14
C ALA A 110 -8.69 -8.25 -9.76
N ASP A 111 -8.60 -7.23 -10.59
CA ASP A 111 -9.75 -6.69 -11.32
C ASP A 111 -9.55 -7.06 -12.79
N PRO A 112 -10.31 -8.03 -13.30
CA PRO A 112 -10.17 -8.49 -14.68
C PRO A 112 -10.22 -7.33 -15.67
N LYS A 113 -11.09 -6.32 -15.46
CA LYS A 113 -11.27 -5.19 -16.38
C LYS A 113 -10.10 -4.23 -16.30
N ARG A 114 -9.70 -3.82 -15.09
CA ARG A 114 -8.56 -2.90 -14.90
C ARG A 114 -7.25 -3.51 -15.39
N ASP A 115 -7.06 -4.81 -15.13
CA ASP A 115 -5.81 -5.50 -15.42
C ASP A 115 -5.81 -6.20 -16.80
N TYR A 116 -6.88 -6.00 -17.60
CA TYR A 116 -7.06 -6.59 -18.93
C TYR A 116 -5.86 -6.40 -19.84
N TRP A 117 -5.44 -5.17 -20.07
CA TRP A 117 -4.38 -4.86 -21.03
C TRP A 117 -3.02 -5.42 -20.61
N LYS A 118 -2.76 -5.48 -19.29
CA LYS A 118 -1.55 -6.10 -18.75
C LYS A 118 -1.56 -7.60 -18.99
N ASN A 119 -2.69 -8.25 -18.69
CA ASN A 119 -2.88 -9.67 -18.92
C ASN A 119 -2.83 -9.99 -20.42
N ALA A 120 -3.44 -9.16 -21.27
CA ALA A 120 -3.44 -9.35 -22.71
C ALA A 120 -2.04 -9.22 -23.31
N GLY A 121 -1.28 -8.20 -22.90
CA GLY A 121 0.11 -8.03 -23.31
C GLY A 121 0.99 -9.19 -22.87
N TYR A 122 0.88 -9.61 -21.60
CA TYR A 122 1.63 -10.77 -21.09
C TYR A 122 1.31 -12.04 -21.88
N ASN A 123 0.03 -12.36 -22.07
CA ASN A 123 -0.38 -13.54 -22.83
C ASN A 123 0.07 -13.44 -24.30
N ALA A 124 -0.04 -12.28 -24.95
CA ALA A 124 0.43 -12.09 -26.32
C ALA A 124 1.93 -12.38 -26.46
N ILE A 125 2.75 -11.85 -25.55
CA ILE A 125 4.20 -12.09 -25.54
C ILE A 125 4.51 -13.57 -25.26
N LEU A 126 3.77 -14.20 -24.34
CA LEU A 126 3.92 -15.62 -24.02
C LEU A 126 3.64 -16.49 -25.25
N PHE A 127 2.50 -16.31 -25.91
CA PHE A 127 2.15 -17.05 -27.13
C PHE A 127 3.10 -16.76 -28.28
N LEU A 128 3.55 -15.52 -28.43
CA LEU A 128 4.56 -15.14 -29.42
C LEU A 128 5.86 -15.91 -29.19
N THR A 129 6.32 -15.98 -27.93
CA THR A 129 7.53 -16.71 -27.53
C THR A 129 7.38 -18.20 -27.80
N ILE A 130 6.22 -18.79 -27.44
CA ILE A 130 5.92 -20.20 -27.69
C ILE A 130 5.92 -20.48 -29.19
N PHE A 131 5.30 -19.63 -30.01
CA PHE A 131 5.28 -19.83 -31.47
C PHE A 131 6.67 -19.69 -32.09
N PHE A 132 7.46 -18.69 -31.70
CA PHE A 132 8.84 -18.58 -32.18
C PHE A 132 9.68 -19.80 -31.77
N LEU A 133 9.56 -20.26 -30.53
CA LEU A 133 10.28 -21.43 -30.06
C LEU A 133 9.82 -22.69 -30.81
N MET A 134 8.51 -22.90 -30.94
CA MET A 134 7.91 -24.06 -31.62
C MET A 134 8.34 -24.12 -33.09
N TYR A 135 8.15 -23.04 -33.85
CA TYR A 135 8.56 -22.99 -35.25
C TYR A 135 10.08 -22.98 -35.42
N GLY A 136 10.82 -22.41 -34.47
CA GLY A 136 12.27 -22.52 -34.40
C GLY A 136 12.75 -23.96 -34.25
N ILE A 137 12.11 -24.76 -33.39
CA ILE A 137 12.42 -26.19 -33.22
C ILE A 137 12.01 -26.99 -34.46
N ILE A 138 10.80 -26.77 -34.98
CA ILE A 138 10.29 -27.48 -36.17
C ILE A 138 11.18 -27.25 -37.39
N TYR A 139 11.78 -26.06 -37.52
CA TYR A 139 12.73 -25.76 -38.59
C TYR A 139 13.91 -26.73 -38.67
N PHE A 140 14.38 -27.25 -37.52
CA PHE A 140 15.49 -28.21 -37.48
C PHE A 140 15.06 -29.67 -37.63
N LEU A 141 13.76 -29.98 -37.64
CA LEU A 141 13.26 -31.34 -37.80
C LEU A 141 13.19 -31.74 -39.29
N PRO A 142 13.65 -32.95 -39.66
CA PRO A 142 13.61 -33.40 -41.05
C PRO A 142 12.16 -33.65 -41.51
N THR A 143 11.70 -32.94 -42.55
CA THR A 143 10.44 -33.29 -43.23
C THR A 143 10.67 -34.38 -44.25
N LYS A 144 10.00 -35.52 -44.07
CA LYS A 144 9.92 -36.55 -45.11
C LYS A 144 8.88 -36.13 -46.14
N GLY A 145 9.33 -35.51 -47.23
CA GLY A 145 8.59 -35.45 -48.50
C GLY A 145 7.50 -34.37 -48.65
N GLY A 146 7.53 -33.29 -47.87
CA GLY A 146 6.58 -32.18 -48.00
C GLY A 146 7.11 -30.84 -47.52
N ALA A 147 6.52 -29.75 -48.01
CA ALA A 147 6.77 -28.40 -47.52
C ALA A 147 6.56 -28.36 -46.00
N GLN A 148 7.53 -27.80 -45.27
CA GLN A 148 7.41 -27.56 -43.83
C GLN A 148 6.16 -26.69 -43.60
N PRO A 149 5.27 -27.02 -42.66
CA PRO A 149 4.17 -26.13 -42.26
C PRO A 149 4.76 -24.91 -41.56
N MET A 150 5.27 -23.97 -42.35
CA MET A 150 5.86 -22.73 -41.88
C MET A 150 4.80 -21.67 -41.88
N MET A 151 4.22 -21.40 -40.70
CA MET A 151 3.42 -20.19 -40.53
C MET A 151 4.35 -19.00 -40.74
N GLY A 152 3.98 -18.13 -41.67
CA GLY A 152 4.72 -16.90 -41.92
C GLY A 152 4.73 -16.01 -40.66
N ILE A 153 5.73 -15.14 -40.56
CA ILE A 153 5.92 -14.22 -39.43
C ILE A 153 4.63 -13.44 -39.13
N THR A 154 3.93 -12.96 -40.16
CA THR A 154 2.63 -12.28 -40.02
C THR A 154 1.56 -13.15 -39.34
N GLY A 155 1.48 -14.43 -39.70
CA GLY A 155 0.54 -15.37 -39.10
C GLY A 155 0.84 -15.64 -37.63
N ILE A 156 2.12 -15.68 -37.27
CA ILE A 156 2.58 -15.81 -35.88
C ILE A 156 2.12 -14.60 -35.05
N PHE A 157 2.33 -13.38 -35.56
CA PHE A 157 1.91 -12.16 -34.86
C PHE A 157 0.38 -12.07 -34.70
N ILE A 158 -0.38 -12.37 -35.76
CA ILE A 158 -1.85 -12.36 -35.70
C ILE A 158 -2.35 -13.41 -34.70
N SER A 159 -1.82 -14.63 -34.75
CA SER A 159 -2.24 -15.72 -33.86
C SER A 159 -1.91 -15.39 -32.40
N ALA A 160 -0.73 -14.82 -32.14
CA ALA A 160 -0.34 -14.39 -30.80
C ALA A 160 -1.22 -13.24 -30.29
N ALA A 161 -1.60 -12.29 -31.15
CA ALA A 161 -2.51 -11.22 -30.79
C ALA A 161 -3.92 -11.75 -30.46
N VAL A 162 -4.45 -12.67 -31.28
CA VAL A 162 -5.75 -13.30 -31.04
C VAL A 162 -5.76 -14.08 -29.73
N ALA A 163 -4.73 -14.90 -29.47
CA ALA A 163 -4.62 -15.65 -28.22
C ALA A 163 -4.43 -14.72 -27.01
N GLY A 164 -3.57 -13.70 -27.15
CA GLY A 164 -3.28 -12.72 -26.13
C GLY A 164 -4.49 -11.91 -25.70
N LEU A 165 -5.32 -11.46 -26.66
CA LEU A 165 -6.56 -10.74 -26.38
C LEU A 165 -7.70 -11.66 -25.95
N GLY A 166 -7.80 -12.84 -26.57
CA GLY A 166 -8.92 -13.76 -26.39
C GLY A 166 -8.96 -14.44 -25.02
N ILE A 167 -7.81 -14.89 -24.49
CA ILE A 167 -7.78 -15.58 -23.18
C ILE A 167 -8.29 -14.69 -22.04
N PRO A 168 -7.84 -13.43 -21.88
CA PRO A 168 -8.39 -12.53 -20.87
C PRO A 168 -9.90 -12.30 -21.03
N ILE A 169 -10.42 -12.18 -22.25
CA ILE A 169 -11.87 -12.06 -22.50
C ILE A 169 -12.62 -13.31 -22.01
N VAL A 170 -12.10 -14.50 -22.32
CA VAL A 170 -12.66 -15.77 -21.86
C VAL A 170 -12.66 -15.83 -20.33
N THR A 171 -11.55 -15.46 -19.69
CA THR A 171 -11.49 -15.43 -18.22
C THR A 171 -12.47 -14.43 -17.61
N MET A 172 -12.77 -13.32 -18.27
CA MET A 172 -13.80 -12.37 -17.81
C MET A 172 -15.22 -12.93 -17.94
N MET A 173 -15.49 -13.72 -18.99
CA MET A 173 -16.81 -14.34 -19.18
C MET A 173 -17.09 -15.42 -18.13
N PHE A 174 -16.05 -16.13 -17.70
CA PHE A 174 -16.16 -17.23 -16.74
C PHE A 174 -15.81 -16.84 -15.29
N ALA A 175 -15.20 -15.67 -15.08
CA ALA A 175 -15.03 -15.13 -13.73
C ALA A 175 -16.43 -14.84 -13.18
N PRO A 176 -16.86 -15.49 -12.07
CA PRO A 176 -18.15 -15.19 -11.46
C PRO A 176 -18.15 -13.70 -11.13
N ASN A 177 -19.19 -12.99 -11.57
CA ASN A 177 -19.38 -11.56 -11.32
C ASN A 177 -19.11 -11.25 -9.84
N ILE A 178 -17.89 -10.82 -9.50
CA ILE A 178 -17.63 -10.18 -8.22
C ILE A 178 -18.12 -8.75 -8.42
N GLN A 179 -19.42 -8.56 -8.17
CA GLN A 179 -20.00 -7.24 -7.92
C GLN A 179 -19.39 -6.65 -6.66
#